data_AF-A0A965G8X8-F1
#
_entry.id   AF-A0A965G8X8-F1
#
_cell.length_a   1.000
_cell.length_b   1.000
_cell.length_c   1.000
_cell.angle_alpha   90.00
_cell.angle_beta   90.00
_cell.angle_gamma   90.00
#
_symmetry.space_group_name_H-M   'P 1'
#
loop_
_entity.id
_entity.type
_entity.pdbx_description
1 polymer ?
#
loop_
_entity_poly.entity_id
_entity_poly.type
_entity_poly.pdbx_seq_one_letter_code
_entity_poly.pdbx_strand_id
1 'polypeptide(L)'
;MTSGASAKEVVGAVDAEDKNQGTPEPSRSEAQPLRAGAGVNLKLAEPGTARLYKDNDGKPFTGLMPDSPDPEPRMKDGRRCLDPEGLALMKDGNLFVCEEYYPSILQFKPDGTLLSRFVPPDNYLPRNASGEVDFRQLENRAEGREDNRGFEGVALSPDGKTVYALLQSGLVQDGGKEAGATRLLAFDALTGAPNAEYAIRLPDPAALEKKGKKLKSKNISLTELSYLSDGRLIAIERDNRGQDGSADPKPVVLKQVITLDLSHATDLLALPDKPYSLRLSDPKFKKLDARQDIQYVKTGTLFDFDSLDLPSQGLAWDQLPEKWEGLALLSDDRL
;
A
#
# COMPACT_ATOMS: atom_id res chain seq x y z
N MET A 1 5.72 -0.59 -70.09
CA MET A 1 5.16 0.77 -70.04
C MET A 1 5.33 1.24 -68.59
N THR A 2 6.50 1.75 -68.17
CA THR A 2 6.92 3.18 -68.16
C THR A 2 5.79 4.06 -67.66
N SER A 3 5.90 4.90 -66.63
CA SER A 3 7.00 5.55 -65.90
C SER A 3 6.31 6.23 -64.69
N GLY A 4 6.92 6.42 -63.52
CA GLY A 4 8.02 7.35 -63.29
C GLY A 4 7.59 8.35 -62.21
N ALA A 5 8.44 8.50 -61.20
CA ALA A 5 8.28 9.33 -60.03
C ALA A 5 8.43 10.84 -60.32
N SER A 6 8.13 11.64 -59.28
CA SER A 6 8.95 12.77 -58.77
C SER A 6 8.20 14.08 -58.63
N ALA A 7 8.14 14.61 -57.40
CA ALA A 7 8.75 15.90 -57.07
C ALA A 7 8.80 16.08 -55.54
N LYS A 8 10.03 16.21 -55.03
CA LYS A 8 10.36 16.84 -53.74
C LYS A 8 10.24 18.36 -53.91
N GLU A 9 9.91 19.08 -52.83
CA GLU A 9 10.61 20.34 -52.54
C GLU A 9 10.66 20.60 -51.03
N VAL A 10 11.76 21.25 -50.63
CA VAL A 10 12.32 21.41 -49.28
C VAL A 10 12.35 22.93 -48.99
N VAL A 11 12.66 23.28 -47.73
CA VAL A 11 13.13 24.60 -47.23
C VAL A 11 11.96 25.53 -46.82
N GLY A 12 11.92 26.19 -45.66
CA GLY A 12 12.89 26.39 -44.58
C GLY A 12 12.99 27.89 -44.24
N ALA A 13 12.63 28.24 -42.99
CA ALA A 13 12.95 29.45 -42.20
C ALA A 13 12.59 30.85 -42.72
N VAL A 14 11.98 31.70 -41.86
CA VAL A 14 12.65 32.85 -41.19
C VAL A 14 11.72 33.56 -40.18
N ASP A 15 12.32 33.95 -39.05
CA ASP A 15 11.81 34.87 -38.02
C ASP A 15 11.61 36.31 -38.55
N ALA A 16 10.67 37.05 -37.94
CA ALA A 16 10.76 38.50 -37.81
C ALA A 16 9.89 39.00 -36.64
N GLU A 17 10.54 39.75 -35.74
CA GLU A 17 9.95 40.45 -34.59
C GLU A 17 9.07 41.66 -35.01
N ASP A 18 8.07 41.97 -34.17
CA ASP A 18 7.93 43.23 -33.41
C ASP A 18 6.56 43.97 -33.50
N LYS A 19 6.12 44.40 -32.29
CA LYS A 19 5.14 45.44 -31.88
C LYS A 19 3.62 45.24 -31.97
N ASN A 20 3.09 44.92 -30.76
CA ASN A 20 2.17 45.74 -29.95
C ASN A 20 0.76 46.09 -30.51
N GLN A 21 -0.29 45.49 -29.92
CA GLN A 21 -1.42 46.16 -29.23
C GLN A 21 -2.53 45.16 -28.87
N GLY A 22 -3.07 45.29 -27.66
CA GLY A 22 -3.93 44.29 -27.02
C GLY A 22 -5.30 44.07 -27.66
N THR A 23 -5.75 42.82 -27.61
CA THR A 23 -7.16 42.38 -27.63
C THR A 23 -7.29 41.09 -26.79
N PRO A 24 -8.47 40.82 -26.18
CA PRO A 24 -8.60 39.98 -24.99
C PRO A 24 -8.63 38.47 -25.29
N GLU A 25 -8.20 37.67 -24.31
CA GLU A 25 -8.25 36.20 -24.31
C GLU A 25 -9.67 35.66 -24.59
N PRO A 26 -9.81 34.60 -25.40
CA PRO A 26 -11.08 33.93 -25.57
C PRO A 26 -11.43 33.18 -24.27
N SER A 27 -12.62 33.48 -23.76
CA SER A 27 -13.22 32.88 -22.57
C SER A 27 -13.16 31.36 -22.59
N ARG A 28 -12.67 30.78 -21.49
CA ARG A 28 -12.89 29.37 -21.14
C ARG A 28 -14.38 29.06 -21.30
N SER A 29 -14.71 28.11 -22.17
CA SER A 29 -16.08 27.61 -22.26
C SER A 29 -16.45 27.02 -20.90
N GLU A 30 -17.41 27.65 -20.23
CA GLU A 30 -18.06 27.13 -19.04
C GLU A 30 -18.60 25.73 -19.35
N ALA A 31 -18.11 24.73 -18.62
CA ALA A 31 -18.78 23.43 -18.58
C ALA A 31 -20.20 23.68 -18.09
N GLN A 32 -21.19 23.32 -18.91
CA GLN A 32 -22.59 23.39 -18.52
C GLN A 32 -22.81 22.55 -17.26
N PRO A 33 -23.40 23.11 -16.19
CA PRO A 33 -23.73 22.32 -15.02
C PRO A 33 -24.82 21.31 -15.39
N LEU A 34 -24.57 20.03 -15.06
CA LEU A 34 -25.63 19.03 -14.99
C LEU A 34 -26.73 19.59 -14.09
N ARG A 35 -27.91 19.85 -14.67
CA ARG A 35 -29.08 20.29 -13.92
C ARG A 35 -29.50 19.19 -12.96
N ALA A 36 -29.12 19.34 -11.69
CA ALA A 36 -29.73 18.59 -10.60
C ALA A 36 -31.22 18.97 -10.54
N GLY A 37 -32.09 18.01 -10.85
CA GLY A 37 -33.51 18.13 -10.56
C GLY A 37 -33.71 18.22 -9.05
N ALA A 38 -34.52 19.21 -8.64
CA ALA A 38 -35.00 19.46 -7.28
C ALA A 38 -33.92 19.65 -6.19
N GLY A 39 -33.83 20.87 -5.68
CA GLY A 39 -32.89 21.31 -4.64
C GLY A 39 -32.75 20.34 -3.47
N VAL A 40 -31.62 19.62 -3.46
CA VAL A 40 -31.02 19.09 -2.25
C VAL A 40 -29.88 20.05 -1.91
N ASN A 41 -30.14 20.97 -0.99
CA ASN A 41 -29.05 21.60 -0.26
C ASN A 41 -28.39 20.48 0.56
N LEU A 42 -27.31 19.90 0.05
CA LEU A 42 -26.38 19.11 0.86
C LEU A 42 -25.71 20.07 1.84
N LYS A 43 -26.39 20.37 2.95
CA LYS A 43 -25.66 20.67 4.17
C LYS A 43 -24.83 19.41 4.43
N LEU A 44 -23.50 19.55 4.41
CA LEU A 44 -22.61 18.68 5.16
C LEU A 44 -23.02 18.85 6.63
N ALA A 45 -24.10 18.18 7.05
CA ALA A 45 -24.14 17.68 8.39
C ALA A 45 -22.90 16.79 8.48
N GLU A 46 -22.00 17.09 9.40
CA GLU A 46 -21.10 16.06 9.95
C GLU A 46 -21.94 14.79 10.02
N PRO A 47 -21.66 13.73 9.24
CA PRO A 47 -22.38 12.49 9.43
C PRO A 47 -22.18 12.17 10.90
N GLY A 48 -23.27 12.04 11.68
CA GLY A 48 -23.17 11.71 13.11
C GLY A 48 -22.37 10.41 13.38
N THR A 49 -21.98 9.71 12.31
CA THR A 49 -21.21 8.47 12.23
C THR A 49 -19.75 8.63 11.75
N ALA A 50 -19.36 9.73 11.09
CA ALA A 50 -17.96 9.93 10.70
C ALA A 50 -17.14 10.40 11.91
N ARG A 51 -15.94 9.85 12.07
CA ARG A 51 -15.02 10.22 13.16
C ARG A 51 -13.68 10.56 12.54
N LEU A 52 -13.21 11.77 12.78
CA LEU A 52 -11.86 12.17 12.42
C LEU A 52 -10.90 11.55 13.41
N TYR A 53 -9.85 10.90 12.91
CA TYR A 53 -8.69 10.57 13.73
C TYR A 53 -7.99 11.86 14.15
N LYS A 54 -7.73 11.98 15.46
CA LYS A 54 -7.13 13.16 16.09
C LYS A 54 -5.87 12.77 16.83
N ASP A 55 -4.86 13.62 16.77
CA ASP A 55 -3.65 13.47 17.56
C ASP A 55 -3.86 13.80 19.05
N ASN A 56 -2.79 13.72 19.84
CA ASN A 56 -2.80 13.96 21.28
C ASN A 56 -3.15 15.42 21.64
N ASP A 57 -3.02 16.36 20.69
CA ASP A 57 -3.40 17.77 20.85
C ASP A 57 -4.86 18.01 20.39
N GLY A 58 -5.58 16.96 20.00
CA GLY A 58 -6.95 17.03 19.49
C GLY A 58 -7.05 17.52 18.05
N LYS A 59 -5.94 17.68 17.33
CA LYS A 59 -5.93 18.12 15.93
C LYS A 59 -6.17 16.94 15.00
N PRO A 60 -6.99 17.09 13.94
CA PRO A 60 -7.20 16.01 12.99
C PRO A 60 -5.91 15.69 12.22
N PHE A 61 -5.71 14.40 11.95
CA PHE A 61 -4.72 13.96 10.95
C PHE A 61 -5.15 14.42 9.54
N THR A 62 -4.19 14.48 8.62
CA THR A 62 -4.42 14.72 7.20
C THR A 62 -3.92 13.55 6.36
N GLY A 63 -4.65 13.19 5.30
CA GLY A 63 -4.20 12.22 4.30
C GLY A 63 -3.28 12.83 3.23
N LEU A 64 -2.69 14.00 3.51
CA LEU A 64 -1.71 14.60 2.60
C LEU A 64 -0.34 13.96 2.82
N MET A 65 0.41 13.80 1.74
CA MET A 65 1.78 13.32 1.79
C MET A 65 2.68 14.27 2.61
N PRO A 66 3.57 13.75 3.46
CA PRO A 66 4.50 14.56 4.24
C PRO A 66 5.42 15.42 3.36
N ASP A 67 5.61 16.69 3.72
CA ASP A 67 6.54 17.61 3.06
C ASP A 67 7.53 18.28 4.03
N SER A 68 7.48 17.93 5.32
CA SER A 68 8.39 18.38 6.38
C SER A 68 9.50 17.34 6.68
N PRO A 69 10.74 17.76 7.02
CA PRO A 69 11.81 16.86 7.44
C PRO A 69 11.72 16.42 8.92
N ASP A 70 10.52 16.47 9.50
CA ASP A 70 10.28 16.13 10.90
C ASP A 70 10.51 14.63 11.18
N PRO A 71 10.79 14.24 12.44
CA PRO A 71 10.97 12.84 12.84
C PRO A 71 9.65 12.04 12.88
N GLU A 72 8.56 12.59 12.34
CA GLU A 72 7.29 11.93 12.06
C GLU A 72 6.67 12.50 10.77
N PRO A 73 5.77 11.76 10.09
CA PRO A 73 5.02 12.26 8.93
C PRO A 73 4.27 13.57 9.24
N ARG A 74 4.72 14.68 8.65
CA ARG A 74 4.12 16.01 8.85
C ARG A 74 4.13 16.86 7.59
N MET A 75 3.15 17.75 7.53
CA MET A 75 3.14 18.92 6.67
C MET A 75 4.00 20.03 7.29
N LYS A 76 4.57 20.92 6.47
CA LYS A 76 5.30 22.14 6.91
C LYS A 76 4.45 23.09 7.75
N ASP A 77 3.12 23.02 7.63
CA ASP A 77 2.19 23.77 8.47
C ASP A 77 1.91 23.12 9.85
N GLY A 78 2.59 22.00 10.14
CA GLY A 78 2.56 21.30 11.41
C GLY A 78 1.48 20.21 11.53
N ARG A 79 0.58 20.05 10.55
CA ARG A 79 -0.40 18.95 10.55
C ARG A 79 0.30 17.60 10.44
N ARG A 80 -0.18 16.62 11.20
CA ARG A 80 0.33 15.24 11.16
C ARG A 80 -0.32 14.49 10.00
N CYS A 81 0.50 13.80 9.22
CA CYS A 81 0.05 13.02 8.09
C CYS A 81 -0.26 11.58 8.54
N LEU A 82 -1.27 10.97 7.94
CA LEU A 82 -1.64 9.58 8.17
C LEU A 82 -2.23 9.00 6.89
N ASP A 83 -1.75 7.84 6.49
CA ASP A 83 -2.24 7.09 5.33
C ASP A 83 -2.76 5.73 5.79
N PRO A 84 -4.02 5.64 6.26
CA PRO A 84 -4.54 4.44 6.90
C PRO A 84 -4.93 3.37 5.88
N GLU A 85 -4.34 2.18 5.99
CA GLU A 85 -4.48 1.10 4.99
C GLU A 85 -5.17 -0.17 5.53
N GLY A 86 -5.51 -0.21 6.81
CA GLY A 86 -6.16 -1.37 7.40
C GLY A 86 -6.65 -1.10 8.81
N LEU A 87 -7.63 -1.89 9.27
CA LEU A 87 -8.23 -1.74 10.58
C LEU A 87 -8.47 -3.08 11.28
N ALA A 88 -8.25 -3.13 12.59
CA ALA A 88 -8.57 -4.28 13.43
C ALA A 88 -9.29 -3.82 14.71
N LEU A 89 -10.47 -4.40 14.96
CA LEU A 89 -11.33 -4.03 16.08
C LEU A 89 -10.96 -4.78 17.37
N MET A 90 -10.79 -4.03 18.45
CA MET A 90 -10.59 -4.55 19.80
C MET A 90 -11.94 -4.81 20.50
N LYS A 91 -11.94 -5.70 21.50
CA LYS A 91 -13.15 -6.06 22.26
C LYS A 91 -13.77 -4.88 23.03
N ASP A 92 -12.97 -3.88 23.38
CA ASP A 92 -13.41 -2.66 24.07
C ASP A 92 -13.91 -1.57 23.10
N GLY A 93 -13.91 -1.84 21.79
CA GLY A 93 -14.33 -0.92 20.74
C GLY A 93 -13.21 -0.03 20.19
N ASN A 94 -12.01 -0.06 20.77
CA ASN A 94 -10.85 0.63 20.18
C ASN A 94 -10.46 -0.01 18.83
N LEU A 95 -9.80 0.76 17.98
CA LEU A 95 -9.36 0.34 16.66
C LEU A 95 -7.84 0.40 16.57
N PHE A 96 -7.22 -0.68 16.13
CA PHE A 96 -5.89 -0.60 15.54
C PHE A 96 -6.02 -0.21 14.07
N VAL A 97 -5.16 0.69 13.61
CA VAL A 97 -5.12 1.20 12.25
C VAL A 97 -3.67 1.16 11.78
N CYS A 98 -3.34 0.32 10.79
CA CYS A 98 -2.00 0.39 10.19
C CYS A 98 -1.92 1.55 9.20
N GLU A 99 -0.71 2.09 9.04
CA GLU A 99 -0.48 3.21 8.13
C GLU A 99 0.78 3.06 7.29
N GLU A 100 0.81 3.76 6.17
CA GLU A 100 1.88 3.62 5.19
C GLU A 100 3.07 4.59 5.40
N TYR A 101 2.85 5.88 5.70
CA TYR A 101 3.93 6.87 5.75
C TYR A 101 5.00 6.57 6.79
N TYR A 102 4.61 6.27 8.02
CA TYR A 102 5.47 5.71 9.05
C TYR A 102 4.91 4.32 9.31
N PRO A 103 5.47 3.25 8.72
CA PRO A 103 4.86 1.92 8.69
C PRO A 103 4.65 1.40 10.11
N SER A 104 3.51 1.74 10.71
CA SER A 104 3.23 1.66 12.14
C SER A 104 1.76 1.36 12.34
N ILE A 105 1.38 1.02 13.57
CA ILE A 105 -0.02 0.80 13.95
C ILE A 105 -0.40 1.91 14.94
N LEU A 106 -1.46 2.66 14.64
CA LEU A 106 -2.06 3.61 15.57
C LEU A 106 -3.25 2.95 16.24
N GLN A 107 -3.42 3.18 17.54
CA GLN A 107 -4.59 2.77 18.28
C GLN A 107 -5.50 3.98 18.51
N PHE A 108 -6.77 3.88 18.14
CA PHE A 108 -7.76 4.93 18.31
C PHE A 108 -8.92 4.49 19.18
N LYS A 109 -9.46 5.41 19.97
CA LYS A 109 -10.78 5.27 20.58
C LYS A 109 -11.89 5.29 19.52
N PRO A 110 -13.10 4.79 19.82
CA PRO A 110 -14.26 4.93 18.94
C PRO A 110 -14.61 6.38 18.54
N ASP A 111 -14.16 7.38 19.31
CA ASP A 111 -14.38 8.80 19.01
C ASP A 111 -13.28 9.43 18.12
N GLY A 112 -12.29 8.64 17.71
CA GLY A 112 -11.15 9.05 16.88
C GLY A 112 -9.95 9.60 17.66
N THR A 113 -9.97 9.59 19.00
CA THR A 113 -8.82 10.02 19.81
C THR A 113 -7.68 9.01 19.74
N LEU A 114 -6.46 9.45 19.39
CA LEU A 114 -5.25 8.64 19.44
C LEU A 114 -4.95 8.19 20.88
N LEU A 115 -4.66 6.90 21.04
CA LEU A 115 -4.22 6.30 22.30
C LEU A 115 -2.71 6.02 22.29
N SER A 116 -2.24 5.40 21.22
CA SER A 116 -0.86 4.92 21.11
C SER A 116 -0.45 4.75 19.65
N ARG A 117 0.86 4.66 19.42
CA ARG A 117 1.47 4.33 18.13
C ARG A 117 2.53 3.26 18.35
N PHE A 118 2.40 2.14 17.65
CA PHE A 118 3.32 1.01 17.72
C PHE A 118 4.29 1.10 16.55
N VAL A 119 5.56 1.36 16.88
CA VAL A 119 6.60 1.65 15.90
C VAL A 119 7.42 0.38 15.61
N PRO A 120 7.74 0.10 14.34
CA PRO A 120 8.52 -1.07 13.96
C PRO A 120 10.01 -0.92 14.38
N PRO A 121 10.83 -1.98 14.23
CA PRO A 121 12.27 -1.87 14.35
C PRO A 121 12.88 -0.80 13.42
N ASP A 122 14.04 -0.26 13.79
CA ASP A 122 14.67 0.91 13.14
C ASP A 122 15.00 0.72 11.64
N ASN A 123 15.16 -0.53 11.18
CA ASN A 123 15.39 -0.87 9.78
C ASN A 123 14.16 -0.67 8.87
N TYR A 124 12.96 -0.46 9.44
CA TYR A 124 11.76 -0.10 8.68
C TYR A 124 11.66 1.39 8.37
N LEU A 125 12.36 2.24 9.14
CA LEU A 125 12.22 3.69 9.01
C LEU A 125 12.78 4.15 7.66
N PRO A 126 11.98 4.90 6.86
CA PRO A 126 12.41 5.35 5.55
C PRO A 126 13.56 6.35 5.70
N ARG A 127 14.67 6.12 4.99
CA ARG A 127 15.85 6.98 5.05
C ARG A 127 16.28 7.49 3.70
N ASN A 128 16.73 8.74 3.68
CA ASN A 128 17.30 9.39 2.52
C ASN A 128 18.73 8.87 2.22
N ALA A 129 19.36 9.39 1.17
CA ALA A 129 20.72 8.99 0.77
C ALA A 129 21.82 9.30 1.82
N SER A 130 21.60 10.24 2.74
CA SER A 130 22.51 10.51 3.87
C SER A 130 22.28 9.57 5.07
N GLY A 131 21.28 8.69 5.01
CA GLY A 131 20.93 7.76 6.09
C GLY A 131 20.06 8.38 7.20
N GLU A 132 19.55 9.59 7.00
CA GLU A 132 18.64 10.28 7.92
C GLU A 132 17.21 9.81 7.67
N VAL A 133 16.41 9.71 8.74
CA VAL A 133 14.97 9.38 8.62
C VAL A 133 14.28 10.52 7.87
N ASP A 134 13.50 10.17 6.85
CA ASP A 134 12.83 11.12 5.99
C ASP A 134 11.51 10.55 5.47
N PHE A 135 10.39 11.06 5.96
CA PHE A 135 9.05 10.59 5.59
C PHE A 135 8.49 11.23 4.33
N ARG A 136 9.17 12.24 3.76
CA ARG A 136 8.77 12.90 2.51
C ARG A 136 8.98 11.97 1.34
N GLN A 137 8.20 12.10 0.27
CA GLN A 137 8.38 11.26 -0.92
C GLN A 137 9.76 11.49 -1.57
N LEU A 138 10.50 10.42 -1.84
CA LEU A 138 11.82 10.42 -2.43
C LEU A 138 11.92 9.34 -3.52
N GLU A 139 12.42 9.71 -4.70
CA GLU A 139 12.61 8.74 -5.79
C GLU A 139 13.63 7.65 -5.46
N ASN A 140 14.65 7.97 -4.65
CA ASN A 140 15.78 7.08 -4.34
C ASN A 140 16.05 7.04 -2.83
N ARG A 141 15.30 6.20 -2.11
CA ARG A 141 15.55 5.91 -0.70
C ARG A 141 16.75 4.98 -0.54
N ALA A 142 17.50 5.14 0.55
CA ALA A 142 18.64 4.27 0.85
C ALA A 142 18.24 3.03 1.67
N GLU A 143 17.23 3.18 2.54
CA GLU A 143 16.85 2.17 3.53
C GLU A 143 15.39 2.39 3.98
N GLY A 144 14.79 1.38 4.60
CA GLY A 144 13.46 1.43 5.20
C GLY A 144 12.37 0.94 4.27
N ARG A 145 11.12 1.28 4.58
CA ARG A 145 10.03 1.09 3.63
C ARG A 145 10.28 1.89 2.34
N GLU A 146 9.90 1.33 1.21
CA GLU A 146 9.84 2.10 -0.04
C GLU A 146 8.61 3.04 -0.01
N ASP A 147 8.59 4.05 -0.87
CA ASP A 147 7.39 4.89 -1.04
C ASP A 147 6.26 4.12 -1.71
N ASN A 148 5.04 4.33 -1.21
CA ASN A 148 3.86 3.59 -1.63
C ASN A 148 4.10 2.06 -1.49
N ARG A 149 4.70 1.65 -0.36
CA ARG A 149 5.03 0.27 0.08
C ARG A 149 5.07 0.11 1.61
N GLY A 150 4.20 0.80 2.35
CA GLY A 150 4.13 0.77 3.81
C GLY A 150 3.38 -0.45 4.37
N PHE A 151 2.85 -0.33 5.60
CA PHE A 151 1.95 -1.37 6.13
C PHE A 151 0.58 -1.27 5.49
N GLU A 152 0.05 -2.42 5.05
CA GLU A 152 -1.15 -2.53 4.20
C GLU A 152 -2.16 -3.55 4.72
N GLY A 153 -1.93 -4.05 5.93
CA GLY A 153 -2.79 -5.02 6.55
C GLY A 153 -2.49 -5.07 8.04
N VAL A 154 -3.55 -5.14 8.84
CA VAL A 154 -3.45 -5.27 10.29
C VAL A 154 -4.48 -6.28 10.79
N ALA A 155 -4.04 -7.20 11.64
CA ALA A 155 -4.92 -8.19 12.25
C ALA A 155 -4.63 -8.31 13.74
N LEU A 156 -5.69 -8.38 14.55
CA LEU A 156 -5.61 -8.69 15.97
C LEU A 156 -5.83 -10.19 16.18
N SER A 157 -4.96 -10.82 16.99
CA SER A 157 -5.15 -12.22 17.39
C SER A 157 -6.47 -12.39 18.17
N PRO A 158 -7.14 -13.56 18.10
CA PRO A 158 -8.43 -13.79 18.78
C PRO A 158 -8.39 -13.61 20.31
N ASP A 159 -7.23 -13.86 20.91
CA ASP A 159 -6.98 -13.64 22.34
C ASP A 159 -6.70 -12.17 22.70
N GLY A 160 -6.54 -11.30 21.70
CA GLY A 160 -6.32 -9.86 21.83
C GLY A 160 -4.91 -9.47 22.27
N LYS A 161 -3.94 -10.40 22.24
CA LYS A 161 -2.59 -10.17 22.78
C LYS A 161 -1.56 -9.79 21.73
N THR A 162 -1.80 -10.10 20.46
CA THR A 162 -0.84 -9.83 19.39
C THR A 162 -1.53 -9.12 18.25
N VAL A 163 -0.98 -7.99 17.84
CA VAL A 163 -1.39 -7.32 16.60
C VAL A 163 -0.31 -7.53 15.56
N TYR A 164 -0.71 -7.98 14.38
CA TYR A 164 0.16 -8.23 13.24
C TYR A 164 0.03 -7.09 12.24
N ALA A 165 1.13 -6.65 11.65
CA ALA A 165 1.16 -5.72 10.52
C ALA A 165 1.91 -6.33 9.34
N LEU A 166 1.30 -6.23 8.16
CA LEU A 166 1.83 -6.74 6.91
C LEU A 166 2.42 -5.60 6.08
N LEU A 167 3.68 -5.72 5.68
CA LEU A 167 4.31 -4.79 4.75
C LEU A 167 3.90 -5.14 3.31
N GLN A 168 3.60 -4.13 2.48
CA GLN A 168 3.13 -4.36 1.09
C GLN A 168 4.11 -5.20 0.25
N SER A 169 5.40 -4.93 0.45
CA SER A 169 6.53 -5.48 -0.29
C SER A 169 7.77 -5.50 0.61
N GLY A 170 8.94 -5.86 0.09
CA GLY A 170 10.17 -5.83 0.88
C GLY A 170 10.63 -4.41 1.25
N LEU A 171 11.51 -4.30 2.25
CA LEU A 171 12.21 -3.06 2.55
C LEU A 171 13.21 -2.72 1.42
N VAL A 172 13.62 -1.46 1.30
CA VAL A 172 14.56 -0.99 0.27
C VAL A 172 15.84 -1.82 0.27
N GLN A 173 16.42 -2.07 1.45
CA GLN A 173 17.62 -2.91 1.60
C GLN A 173 17.40 -4.40 1.23
N ASP A 174 16.15 -4.84 1.16
CA ASP A 174 15.74 -6.17 0.69
C ASP A 174 15.44 -6.23 -0.82
N GLY A 175 15.48 -5.08 -1.50
CA GLY A 175 15.13 -4.95 -2.91
C GLY A 175 13.80 -4.24 -3.16
N GLY A 176 13.13 -3.74 -2.11
CA GLY A 176 11.92 -2.94 -2.20
C GLY A 176 10.79 -3.69 -2.90
N LYS A 177 10.14 -3.02 -3.84
CA LYS A 177 9.14 -3.59 -4.75
C LYS A 177 9.64 -4.75 -5.60
N GLU A 178 10.94 -4.88 -5.82
CA GLU A 178 11.51 -6.01 -6.58
C GLU A 178 11.97 -7.17 -5.66
N ALA A 179 11.74 -7.07 -4.35
CA ALA A 179 12.09 -8.12 -3.39
C ALA A 179 11.31 -9.42 -3.66
N GLY A 180 11.94 -10.57 -3.38
CA GLY A 180 11.28 -11.88 -3.46
C GLY A 180 10.52 -12.28 -2.19
N ALA A 181 10.54 -11.42 -1.16
CA ALA A 181 9.84 -11.65 0.10
C ALA A 181 9.40 -10.32 0.71
N THR A 182 8.32 -10.35 1.48
CA THR A 182 7.85 -9.28 2.36
C THR A 182 7.91 -9.72 3.82
N ARG A 183 7.58 -8.81 4.74
CA ARG A 183 7.69 -8.99 6.19
C ARG A 183 6.31 -8.86 6.85
N LEU A 184 6.07 -9.74 7.82
CA LEU A 184 4.93 -9.68 8.75
C LEU A 184 5.48 -9.44 10.16
N LEU A 185 5.15 -8.31 10.75
CA LEU A 185 5.62 -7.92 12.08
C LEU A 185 4.53 -8.18 13.12
N ALA A 186 4.89 -8.81 14.22
CA ALA A 186 4.01 -9.02 15.37
C ALA A 186 4.42 -8.05 16.49
N PHE A 187 3.41 -7.44 17.10
CA PHE A 187 3.55 -6.57 18.26
C PHE A 187 2.77 -7.13 19.43
N ASP A 188 3.30 -6.97 20.64
CA ASP A 188 2.50 -7.09 21.85
C ASP A 188 1.41 -6.01 21.85
N ALA A 189 0.14 -6.42 21.90
CA ALA A 189 -0.99 -5.50 21.76
C ALA A 189 -1.18 -4.58 22.97
N LEU A 190 -0.57 -4.89 24.12
CA LEU A 190 -0.62 -4.07 25.32
C LEU A 190 0.50 -3.03 25.32
N THR A 191 1.73 -3.43 25.01
CA THR A 191 2.90 -2.55 25.11
C THR A 191 3.29 -1.88 23.79
N GLY A 192 2.79 -2.38 22.66
CA GLY A 192 3.18 -1.93 21.33
C GLY A 192 4.60 -2.29 20.93
N ALA A 193 5.24 -3.23 21.64
CA ALA A 193 6.61 -3.63 21.37
C ALA A 193 6.65 -4.70 20.28
N PRO A 194 7.52 -4.59 19.25
CA PRO A 194 7.76 -5.67 18.31
C PRO A 194 8.26 -6.90 19.07
N ASN A 195 7.62 -8.06 18.89
CA ASN A 195 7.96 -9.29 19.61
C ASN A 195 8.29 -10.48 18.70
N ALA A 196 7.87 -10.45 17.43
CA ALA A 196 8.30 -11.41 16.41
C ALA A 196 8.24 -10.78 15.01
N GLU A 197 9.02 -11.31 14.08
CA GLU A 197 8.99 -10.90 12.68
C GLU A 197 9.13 -12.13 11.77
N TYR A 198 8.32 -12.20 10.71
CA TYR A 198 8.30 -13.34 9.81
C TYR A 198 8.47 -12.92 8.35
N ALA A 199 9.16 -13.75 7.58
CA ALA A 199 9.31 -13.55 6.13
C ALA A 199 8.23 -14.31 5.35
N ILE A 200 7.55 -13.62 4.44
CA ILE A 200 6.58 -14.22 3.51
C ILE A 200 7.16 -14.15 2.10
N ARG A 201 7.26 -15.29 1.40
CA ARG A 201 7.71 -15.29 0.00
C ARG A 201 6.66 -14.66 -0.90
N LEU A 202 7.11 -13.80 -1.80
CA LEU A 202 6.31 -13.34 -2.93
C LEU A 202 6.51 -14.31 -4.10
N PRO A 203 5.47 -14.59 -4.90
CA PRO A 203 5.56 -15.52 -6.00
C PRO A 203 6.52 -15.02 -7.08
N ASP A 204 7.21 -15.96 -7.73
CA ASP A 204 8.02 -15.63 -8.90
C ASP A 204 7.08 -15.18 -10.03
N PRO A 205 7.19 -13.94 -10.53
CA PRO A 205 6.36 -13.46 -11.62
C PRO A 205 6.43 -14.34 -12.86
N ALA A 206 7.58 -14.99 -13.12
CA ALA A 206 7.74 -15.90 -14.27
C ALA A 206 6.81 -17.12 -14.16
N ALA A 207 6.52 -17.60 -12.95
CA ALA A 207 5.60 -18.71 -12.71
C ALA A 207 4.13 -18.31 -12.88
N LEU A 208 3.83 -17.01 -12.87
CA LEU A 208 2.48 -16.46 -13.02
C LEU A 208 2.17 -15.98 -14.44
N GLU A 209 3.15 -15.95 -15.34
CA GLU A 209 2.95 -15.44 -16.70
C GLU A 209 1.94 -16.31 -17.47
N LYS A 210 0.81 -15.69 -17.86
CA LYS A 210 -0.15 -16.26 -18.82
C LYS A 210 0.23 -15.79 -20.23
N LYS A 211 -0.15 -16.54 -21.27
CA LYS A 211 0.18 -16.21 -22.68
C LYS A 211 -0.14 -14.74 -23.00
N GLY A 212 0.89 -13.95 -23.30
CA GLY A 212 0.77 -12.52 -23.63
C GLY A 212 0.73 -11.55 -22.44
N LYS A 213 0.82 -12.03 -21.19
CA LYS A 213 0.80 -11.22 -19.97
C LYS A 213 2.08 -11.41 -19.15
N LYS A 214 3.14 -10.66 -19.51
CA LYS A 214 4.37 -10.63 -18.69
C LYS A 214 4.11 -9.92 -17.38
N LEU A 215 4.58 -10.45 -16.25
CA LEU A 215 4.46 -9.83 -14.92
C LEU A 215 5.86 -9.48 -14.39
N LYS A 216 5.97 -8.45 -13.55
CA LYS A 216 7.24 -8.08 -12.89
C LYS A 216 7.06 -8.15 -11.39
N SER A 217 8.13 -8.39 -10.63
CA SER A 217 8.07 -8.49 -9.16
C SER A 217 7.46 -7.23 -8.55
N LYS A 218 7.82 -6.03 -9.04
CA LYS A 218 7.19 -4.77 -8.61
C LYS A 218 5.67 -4.68 -8.72
N ASN A 219 5.05 -5.50 -9.56
CA ASN A 219 3.61 -5.52 -9.70
C ASN A 219 2.94 -6.35 -8.60
N ILE A 220 3.65 -7.27 -7.95
CA ILE A 220 3.09 -8.20 -6.97
C ILE A 220 3.22 -7.60 -5.56
N SER A 221 2.19 -7.76 -4.76
CA SER A 221 2.13 -7.25 -3.39
C SER A 221 1.13 -8.05 -2.56
N LEU A 222 1.31 -8.00 -1.24
CA LEU A 222 0.30 -8.43 -0.29
C LEU A 222 -0.39 -7.21 0.31
N THR A 223 -1.70 -7.30 0.45
CA THR A 223 -2.56 -6.27 1.08
C THR A 223 -3.59 -6.98 1.95
N GLU A 224 -4.22 -6.24 2.86
CA GLU A 224 -5.21 -6.76 3.81
C GLU A 224 -4.61 -7.83 4.75
N LEU A 225 -5.14 -7.92 5.97
CA LEU A 225 -4.74 -8.98 6.89
C LEU A 225 -5.90 -9.27 7.84
N SER A 226 -6.30 -10.52 7.90
CA SER A 226 -7.37 -10.96 8.80
C SER A 226 -6.99 -12.27 9.48
N TYR A 227 -7.50 -12.50 10.69
CA TYR A 227 -7.23 -13.71 11.48
C TYR A 227 -8.35 -14.73 11.31
N LEU A 228 -7.99 -16.00 11.09
CA LEU A 228 -8.93 -17.12 11.02
C LEU A 228 -9.08 -17.81 12.38
N SER A 229 -10.21 -18.47 12.58
CA SER A 229 -10.51 -19.21 13.82
C SER A 229 -9.59 -20.40 14.06
N ASP A 230 -8.93 -20.91 13.03
CA ASP A 230 -8.01 -22.06 13.10
C ASP A 230 -6.55 -21.68 13.42
N GLY A 231 -6.29 -20.40 13.71
CA GLY A 231 -4.95 -19.91 14.07
C GLY A 231 -4.13 -19.34 12.91
N ARG A 232 -4.61 -19.48 11.67
CA ARG A 232 -3.93 -18.90 10.49
C ARG A 232 -4.35 -17.45 10.27
N LEU A 233 -3.53 -16.70 9.56
CA LEU A 233 -3.93 -15.41 8.99
C LEU A 233 -4.34 -15.61 7.53
N ILE A 234 -5.03 -14.62 6.96
CA ILE A 234 -5.25 -14.49 5.52
C ILE A 234 -4.81 -13.12 5.05
N ALA A 235 -4.35 -13.05 3.82
CA ALA A 235 -4.01 -11.81 3.11
C ALA A 235 -4.51 -11.89 1.67
N ILE A 236 -4.67 -10.75 1.03
CA ILE A 236 -4.88 -10.65 -0.41
C ILE A 236 -3.52 -10.64 -1.09
N GLU A 237 -3.26 -11.60 -1.97
CA GLU A 237 -2.11 -11.60 -2.88
C GLU A 237 -2.58 -11.19 -4.27
N ARG A 238 -2.01 -10.09 -4.77
CA ARG A 238 -2.53 -9.43 -5.96
C ARG A 238 -1.43 -8.78 -6.77
N ASP A 239 -1.72 -8.55 -8.05
CA ASP A 239 -0.97 -7.63 -8.88
C ASP A 239 -1.51 -6.18 -8.82
N ASN A 240 -0.69 -5.20 -9.19
CA ASN A 240 -1.06 -3.81 -9.47
C ASN A 240 -1.52 -3.71 -10.94
N ARG A 241 -2.60 -4.42 -11.28
CA ARG A 241 -3.21 -4.46 -12.62
C ARG A 241 -4.72 -4.57 -12.49
N GLY A 242 -5.42 -4.05 -13.49
CA GLY A 242 -6.87 -3.88 -13.48
C GLY A 242 -7.24 -2.45 -13.86
N GLN A 243 -8.50 -2.10 -13.64
CA GLN A 243 -9.03 -0.77 -13.87
C GLN A 243 -8.40 0.23 -12.88
N ASP A 244 -7.55 1.10 -13.41
CA ASP A 244 -6.79 2.15 -12.71
C ASP A 244 -7.23 3.57 -13.12
N GLY A 245 -8.28 3.67 -13.95
CA GLY A 245 -8.77 4.93 -14.52
C GLY A 245 -7.96 5.43 -15.73
N SER A 246 -6.93 4.71 -16.17
CA SER A 246 -6.20 5.01 -17.41
C SER A 246 -6.97 4.56 -18.65
N ALA A 247 -6.58 5.07 -19.82
CA ALA A 247 -7.19 4.68 -21.09
C ALA A 247 -6.76 3.28 -21.58
N ASP A 248 -5.69 2.71 -21.02
CA ASP A 248 -5.13 1.40 -21.38
C ASP A 248 -4.70 0.62 -20.12
N PRO A 249 -5.67 0.19 -19.29
CA PRO A 249 -5.38 -0.56 -18.07
C PRO A 249 -4.71 -1.89 -18.41
N LYS A 250 -3.71 -2.28 -17.62
CA LYS A 250 -3.03 -3.57 -17.84
C LYS A 250 -3.93 -4.73 -17.39
N PRO A 251 -4.03 -5.81 -18.18
CA PRO A 251 -4.88 -6.95 -17.81
C PRO A 251 -4.43 -7.60 -16.52
N VAL A 252 -5.38 -7.89 -15.64
CA VAL A 252 -5.18 -8.64 -14.40
C VAL A 252 -4.57 -10.02 -14.69
N VAL A 253 -3.58 -10.39 -13.88
CA VAL A 253 -2.91 -11.71 -13.86
C VAL A 253 -3.19 -12.43 -12.55
N LEU A 254 -3.10 -11.73 -11.42
CA LEU A 254 -3.13 -12.31 -10.07
C LEU A 254 -4.08 -11.54 -9.14
N LYS A 255 -5.10 -12.23 -8.61
CA LYS A 255 -5.96 -11.80 -7.51
C LYS A 255 -6.39 -13.04 -6.72
N GLN A 256 -5.91 -13.21 -5.50
CA GLN A 256 -6.28 -14.36 -4.66
C GLN A 256 -6.26 -14.01 -3.17
N VAL A 257 -6.98 -14.78 -2.36
CA VAL A 257 -6.83 -14.82 -0.91
C VAL A 257 -5.92 -15.99 -0.57
N ILE A 258 -4.84 -15.73 0.14
CA ILE A 258 -3.91 -16.74 0.65
C ILE A 258 -4.04 -16.87 2.16
N THR A 259 -3.83 -18.09 2.65
CA THR A 259 -3.60 -18.35 4.07
C THR A 259 -2.12 -18.22 4.40
N LEU A 260 -1.83 -17.76 5.61
CA LEU A 260 -0.50 -17.61 6.18
C LEU A 260 -0.45 -18.44 7.48
N ASP A 261 0.36 -19.50 7.47
CA ASP A 261 0.58 -20.37 8.63
C ASP A 261 1.98 -20.10 9.22
N LEU A 262 1.98 -19.59 10.46
CA LEU A 262 3.18 -19.16 11.18
C LEU A 262 3.81 -20.28 12.04
N SER A 263 3.15 -21.45 12.17
CA SER A 263 3.48 -22.48 13.18
C SER A 263 4.93 -22.98 13.16
N HIS A 264 5.58 -22.94 12.00
CA HIS A 264 6.97 -23.36 11.80
C HIS A 264 7.85 -22.26 11.19
N ALA A 265 7.32 -21.04 11.05
CA ALA A 265 8.06 -19.92 10.48
C ALA A 265 9.19 -19.51 11.44
N THR A 266 10.34 -19.13 10.88
CA THR A 266 11.44 -18.57 11.65
C THR A 266 11.07 -17.16 12.09
N ASP A 267 11.09 -16.93 13.41
CA ASP A 267 11.05 -15.58 13.96
C ASP A 267 12.43 -14.91 13.77
N LEU A 268 12.48 -13.91 12.88
CA LEU A 268 13.69 -13.19 12.53
C LEU A 268 14.25 -12.38 13.72
N LEU A 269 13.39 -11.92 14.63
CA LEU A 269 13.80 -11.19 15.83
C LEU A 269 14.36 -12.10 16.94
N ALA A 270 14.08 -13.41 16.88
CA ALA A 270 14.62 -14.41 17.78
C ALA A 270 15.97 -14.98 17.31
N LEU A 271 16.38 -14.73 16.06
CA LEU A 271 17.68 -15.18 15.56
C LEU A 271 18.83 -14.50 16.32
N PRO A 272 19.94 -15.23 16.59
CA PRO A 272 21.16 -14.62 17.12
C PRO A 272 21.60 -13.44 16.25
N ASP A 273 21.89 -12.30 16.87
CA ASP A 273 22.24 -11.04 16.22
C ASP A 273 21.17 -10.42 15.28
N LYS A 274 20.02 -11.07 15.10
CA LYS A 274 18.88 -10.58 14.31
C LYS A 274 19.26 -10.07 12.90
N PRO A 275 20.10 -10.79 12.14
CA PRO A 275 20.80 -10.22 10.98
C PRO A 275 19.88 -9.66 9.90
N TYR A 276 18.65 -10.18 9.78
CA TYR A 276 17.66 -9.73 8.81
C TYR A 276 16.86 -8.50 9.26
N SER A 277 16.90 -8.16 10.54
CA SER A 277 16.15 -7.05 11.15
C SER A 277 17.08 -5.89 11.56
N LEU A 278 18.35 -5.95 11.15
CA LEU A 278 19.33 -4.89 11.33
C LEU A 278 19.25 -3.87 10.21
N ARG A 279 19.86 -2.72 10.47
CA ARG A 279 20.07 -1.68 9.48
C ARG A 279 21.17 -2.05 8.49
N LEU A 280 21.10 -1.50 7.28
CA LEU A 280 22.11 -1.68 6.22
C LEU A 280 23.52 -1.26 6.67
N SER A 281 23.62 -0.28 7.57
CA SER A 281 24.91 0.18 8.12
C SER A 281 25.52 -0.77 9.15
N ASP A 282 24.77 -1.76 9.66
CA ASP A 282 25.29 -2.73 10.61
C ASP A 282 26.10 -3.82 9.87
N PRO A 283 27.34 -4.12 10.29
CA PRO A 283 28.18 -5.12 9.63
C PRO A 283 27.61 -6.55 9.68
N LYS A 284 26.67 -6.84 10.57
CA LYS A 284 25.99 -8.15 10.66
C LYS A 284 24.73 -8.24 9.81
N PHE A 285 24.34 -7.13 9.15
CA PHE A 285 23.18 -7.09 8.28
C PHE A 285 23.23 -8.19 7.22
N LYS A 286 22.11 -8.86 7.04
CA LYS A 286 21.84 -9.72 5.90
C LYS A 286 20.57 -9.22 5.25
N LYS A 287 20.67 -8.91 3.96
CA LYS A 287 19.52 -8.70 3.08
C LYS A 287 18.50 -9.83 3.28
N LEU A 288 17.21 -9.57 3.38
CA LEU A 288 16.19 -10.62 3.29
C LEU A 288 15.86 -10.88 1.82
N ASP A 289 16.08 -12.10 1.33
CA ASP A 289 15.65 -12.50 -0.02
C ASP A 289 14.86 -13.80 0.03
N ALA A 290 14.52 -14.42 -1.12
CA ALA A 290 13.70 -15.64 -1.16
C ALA A 290 14.48 -16.97 -1.05
N ARG A 291 15.82 -16.92 -1.06
CA ARG A 291 16.71 -18.09 -1.23
C ARG A 291 17.44 -18.50 0.06
N GLN A 292 17.12 -17.86 1.17
CA GLN A 292 17.85 -18.03 2.41
C GLN A 292 17.37 -19.25 3.17
N ASP A 293 18.27 -19.81 3.97
CA ASP A 293 17.99 -20.96 4.83
C ASP A 293 17.28 -20.52 6.12
N ILE A 294 16.05 -20.03 5.94
CA ILE A 294 15.08 -19.75 6.99
C ILE A 294 13.77 -20.45 6.63
N GLN A 295 12.96 -20.76 7.63
CA GLN A 295 11.59 -21.23 7.40
C GLN A 295 10.71 -20.01 7.15
N TYR A 296 10.32 -19.79 5.89
CA TYR A 296 9.35 -18.76 5.54
C TYR A 296 7.96 -19.16 6.04
N VAL A 297 7.08 -18.18 6.20
CA VAL A 297 5.65 -18.41 6.43
C VAL A 297 5.12 -19.34 5.35
N LYS A 298 4.44 -20.41 5.77
CA LYS A 298 3.82 -21.35 4.85
C LYS A 298 2.56 -20.70 4.29
N THR A 299 2.50 -20.56 2.98
CA THR A 299 1.33 -20.02 2.28
C THR A 299 0.51 -21.12 1.62
N GLY A 300 -0.78 -20.87 1.45
CA GLY A 300 -1.65 -21.72 0.65
C GLY A 300 -2.84 -20.92 0.13
N THR A 301 -3.20 -21.09 -1.14
CA THR A 301 -4.35 -20.42 -1.74
C THR A 301 -5.63 -20.88 -1.04
N LEU A 302 -6.34 -19.94 -0.41
CA LEU A 302 -7.68 -20.17 0.13
C LEU A 302 -8.72 -19.99 -0.97
N PHE A 303 -8.55 -18.96 -1.79
CA PHE A 303 -9.48 -18.62 -2.85
C PHE A 303 -8.76 -17.92 -3.99
N ASP A 304 -8.87 -18.46 -5.21
CA ASP A 304 -8.37 -17.81 -6.42
C ASP A 304 -9.54 -17.19 -7.18
N PHE A 305 -9.52 -15.87 -7.39
CA PHE A 305 -10.61 -15.20 -8.11
C PHE A 305 -10.64 -15.60 -9.59
N ASP A 306 -9.53 -16.06 -10.17
CA ASP A 306 -9.48 -16.55 -11.56
C ASP A 306 -10.28 -17.85 -11.73
N SER A 307 -10.63 -18.52 -10.62
CA SER A 307 -11.51 -19.70 -10.62
C SER A 307 -12.99 -19.36 -10.77
N LEU A 308 -13.38 -18.08 -10.63
CA LEU A 308 -14.75 -17.64 -10.80
C LEU A 308 -15.11 -17.52 -12.28
N ASP A 309 -16.27 -18.06 -12.66
CA ASP A 309 -16.90 -17.76 -13.95
C ASP A 309 -17.55 -16.37 -13.90
N LEU A 310 -16.73 -15.33 -13.75
CA LEU A 310 -17.19 -13.93 -13.76
C LEU A 310 -18.05 -13.61 -14.99
N PRO A 311 -17.69 -14.06 -16.22
CA PRO A 311 -18.52 -13.78 -17.39
C PRO A 311 -19.96 -14.28 -17.25
N SER A 312 -20.19 -15.46 -16.68
CA SER A 312 -21.55 -15.95 -16.40
C SER A 312 -22.32 -15.09 -15.40
N GLN A 313 -21.61 -14.35 -14.55
CA GLN A 313 -22.16 -13.40 -13.57
C GLN A 313 -22.27 -11.97 -14.12
N GLY A 314 -22.02 -11.77 -15.41
CA GLY A 314 -22.05 -10.44 -16.05
C GLY A 314 -20.86 -9.54 -15.69
N LEU A 315 -19.81 -10.10 -15.10
CA LEU A 315 -18.56 -9.40 -14.79
C LEU A 315 -17.46 -9.86 -15.75
N ALA A 316 -16.69 -8.93 -16.29
CA ALA A 316 -15.53 -9.29 -17.10
C ALA A 316 -14.24 -9.13 -16.30
N TRP A 317 -13.28 -10.05 -16.50
CA TRP A 317 -12.00 -10.07 -15.78
C TRP A 317 -11.17 -8.79 -16.00
N ASP A 318 -11.38 -8.12 -17.15
CA ASP A 318 -10.77 -6.83 -17.47
C ASP A 318 -11.47 -5.64 -16.80
N GLN A 319 -12.64 -5.82 -16.18
CA GLN A 319 -13.37 -4.78 -15.44
C GLN A 319 -13.02 -4.75 -13.94
N LEU A 320 -12.19 -5.68 -13.47
CA LEU A 320 -11.80 -5.72 -12.06
C LEU A 320 -10.94 -4.50 -11.69
N PRO A 321 -11.17 -3.89 -10.51
CA PRO A 321 -10.32 -2.80 -10.01
C PRO A 321 -8.85 -3.20 -9.91
N GLU A 322 -7.95 -2.22 -10.10
CA GLU A 322 -6.51 -2.45 -9.99
C GLU A 322 -6.11 -2.91 -8.58
N LYS A 323 -6.54 -2.14 -7.57
CA LYS A 323 -6.16 -2.30 -6.16
C LYS A 323 -7.30 -2.94 -5.37
N TRP A 324 -6.97 -4.00 -4.64
CA TRP A 324 -7.85 -4.72 -3.73
C TRP A 324 -7.21 -4.67 -2.35
N GLU A 325 -7.80 -3.86 -1.47
CA GLU A 325 -7.15 -3.42 -0.23
C GLU A 325 -8.04 -3.66 1.01
N GLY A 326 -9.14 -4.41 0.85
CA GLY A 326 -10.04 -4.71 1.97
C GLY A 326 -10.73 -6.06 1.83
N LEU A 327 -10.79 -6.79 2.94
CA LEU A 327 -11.62 -8.00 3.10
C LEU A 327 -12.36 -7.93 4.44
N ALA A 328 -13.58 -8.43 4.48
CA ALA A 328 -14.30 -8.65 5.73
C ALA A 328 -14.81 -10.10 5.77
N LEU A 329 -14.50 -10.79 6.87
CA LEU A 329 -15.08 -12.09 7.15
C LEU A 329 -16.42 -11.89 7.85
N LEU A 330 -17.50 -12.31 7.20
CA LEU A 330 -18.84 -12.31 7.76
C LEU A 330 -19.15 -13.71 8.30
N SER A 331 -19.83 -13.77 9.45
CA SER A 331 -20.41 -15.02 9.92
C SER A 331 -21.60 -15.41 9.04
N ASP A 332 -21.88 -16.71 8.94
CA ASP A 332 -22.94 -17.27 8.07
C ASP A 332 -24.34 -16.66 8.32
N ASP A 333 -24.56 -16.03 9.47
CA ASP A 333 -25.81 -15.39 9.88
C ASP A 333 -25.90 -13.89 9.52
N ARG A 334 -24.93 -13.34 8.78
CA ARG A 334 -24.83 -11.89 8.47
C ARG A 334 -24.89 -11.51 6.99
N LEU A 335 -25.32 -12.42 6.12
CA LEU A 335 -25.59 -12.16 4.69
C LEU A 335 -27.09 -12.04 4.40
#